data_AF-A0A497FQ28-F1
#
_entry.id   AF-A0A497FQ28-F1
#
_cell.length_a   1.000
_cell.length_b   1.000
_cell.length_c   1.000
_cell.angle_alpha   90.00
_cell.angle_beta   90.00
_cell.angle_gamma   90.00
#
_symmetry.space_group_name_H-M   'P 1'
#
loop_
_entity.id
_entity.type
_entity.pdbx_description
1 polymer ?
#
loop_
_entity_poly.entity_id
_entity_poly.type
_entity_poly.pdbx_seq_one_letter_code
_entity_poly.pdbx_strand_id
1 'polypeptide(L)'
;MAKEGFGIKQIAVTAVTAGLCLPLALFAIILVPIPGLPAASGFWIPAGFYFVMTLWFGVWGALGGHIATTIAMGYFFGYTLHIWVDGGLGDFIAPLVALVIFKALKANPELKTQRDYVVWVVSVMIASLVCGLWVQTVHLLFGVITWPFWWIGVLTYFIGDTMAIVTVGTPLLKALTAYVKQSPMYIWK
;
A
#
# COMPACT_ATOMS: atom_id res chain seq x y z
N MET A 1 -25.32 -18.35 8.52
CA MET A 1 -24.14 -17.44 8.53
C MET A 1 -23.00 -18.18 7.84
N ALA A 2 -22.90 -18.09 6.51
CA ALA A 2 -21.89 -18.85 5.79
C ALA A 2 -20.51 -18.23 6.05
N LYS A 3 -19.59 -19.02 6.60
CA LYS A 3 -18.16 -18.72 6.58
C LYS A 3 -17.77 -18.60 5.10
N GLU A 4 -17.54 -17.39 4.61
CA GLU A 4 -16.95 -17.19 3.29
C GLU A 4 -15.51 -17.71 3.33
N GLY A 5 -15.35 -19.00 3.05
CA GLY A 5 -14.06 -19.59 2.78
C GLY A 5 -13.44 -18.94 1.55
N PHE A 6 -12.11 -19.05 1.47
CA PHE A 6 -11.31 -18.71 0.30
C PHE A 6 -12.03 -19.11 -1.00
N GLY A 7 -12.31 -18.13 -1.86
CA GLY A 7 -13.13 -18.30 -3.06
C GLY A 7 -12.58 -17.54 -4.26
N ILE A 8 -13.16 -17.81 -5.43
CA ILE A 8 -12.73 -17.24 -6.72
C ILE A 8 -12.75 -15.71 -6.70
N LYS A 9 -13.68 -15.09 -5.97
CA LYS A 9 -13.80 -13.63 -5.90
C LYS A 9 -12.61 -12.98 -5.18
N GLN A 10 -12.12 -13.60 -4.11
CA GLN A 10 -10.95 -13.15 -3.35
C GLN A 10 -9.69 -13.23 -4.21
N ILE A 11 -9.53 -14.33 -4.95
CA ILE A 11 -8.44 -14.52 -5.92
C ILE A 11 -8.52 -13.44 -7.00
N ALA A 12 -9.71 -13.18 -7.56
CA ALA A 12 -9.90 -12.17 -8.59
C ALA A 12 -9.54 -10.76 -8.11
N VAL A 13 -10.00 -10.35 -6.92
CA VAL A 13 -9.63 -9.05 -6.33
C VAL A 13 -8.11 -8.92 -6.17
N THR A 14 -7.49 -9.96 -5.61
CA THR A 14 -6.04 -10.00 -5.39
C THR A 14 -5.29 -9.90 -6.71
N ALA A 15 -5.68 -10.69 -7.72
CA ALA A 15 -5.05 -10.72 -9.04
C ALA A 15 -5.21 -9.42 -9.82
N VAL A 16 -6.41 -8.81 -9.79
CA VAL A 16 -6.65 -7.50 -10.41
C VAL A 16 -5.81 -6.42 -9.73
N THR A 17 -5.78 -6.41 -8.40
CA THR A 17 -4.98 -5.44 -7.65
C THR A 17 -3.49 -5.62 -7.93
N ALA A 18 -3.00 -6.87 -7.95
CA ALA A 18 -1.61 -7.18 -8.27
C ALA A 18 -1.26 -6.79 -9.71
N GLY A 19 -2.09 -7.16 -10.68
CA GLY A 19 -1.88 -6.84 -12.09
C GLY A 19 -1.88 -5.34 -12.38
N LEU A 20 -2.69 -4.56 -11.65
CA LEU A 20 -2.69 -3.11 -11.71
C LEU A 20 -1.45 -2.50 -11.07
N CYS A 21 -1.08 -2.97 -9.87
CA CYS A 21 0.00 -2.37 -9.09
C CYS A 21 1.40 -2.76 -9.59
N LEU A 22 1.57 -3.92 -10.21
CA LEU A 22 2.86 -4.41 -10.70
C LEU A 22 3.55 -3.44 -11.69
N PRO A 23 2.91 -3.02 -12.81
CA PRO A 23 3.55 -2.07 -13.72
C PRO A 23 3.80 -0.70 -13.07
N LEU A 24 2.95 -0.29 -12.11
CA LEU A 24 3.13 0.95 -11.38
C LEU A 24 4.32 0.89 -10.42
N ALA A 25 4.54 -0.25 -9.77
CA ALA A 25 5.72 -0.51 -8.95
C ALA A 25 6.99 -0.47 -9.80
N LEU A 26 6.99 -1.14 -10.96
CA LEU A 26 8.12 -1.08 -11.90
C LEU A 26 8.42 0.36 -12.33
N PHE A 27 7.39 1.11 -12.72
CA PHE A 27 7.54 2.51 -13.10
C PHE A 27 8.14 3.36 -11.96
N ALA A 28 7.66 3.18 -10.73
CA ALA A 28 8.13 3.93 -9.57
C ALA A 28 9.60 3.65 -9.24
N ILE A 29 10.02 2.38 -9.30
CA ILE A 29 11.42 1.97 -9.08
C ILE A 29 12.33 2.52 -10.20
N ILE A 30 11.89 2.44 -11.45
CA ILE A 30 12.72 2.82 -12.62
C ILE A 30 12.88 4.33 -12.73
N LEU A 31 11.79 5.09 -12.61
CA LEU A 31 11.76 6.50 -13.01
C LEU A 31 11.86 7.48 -11.85
N VAL A 32 11.57 7.02 -10.62
CA VAL A 32 11.64 7.87 -9.43
C VAL A 32 12.50 7.22 -8.33
N PRO A 33 13.70 6.67 -8.64
CA PRO A 33 14.53 6.02 -7.63
C PRO A 33 15.07 7.03 -6.62
N ILE A 34 15.33 6.57 -5.40
CA ILE A 34 16.04 7.36 -4.39
C ILE A 34 17.50 6.89 -4.31
N PRO A 35 18.48 7.74 -4.65
CA PRO A 35 19.89 7.38 -4.56
C PRO A 35 20.29 6.94 -3.15
N GLY A 36 20.99 5.81 -3.05
CA GLY A 36 21.48 5.26 -1.79
C GLY A 36 20.47 4.42 -0.99
N LEU A 37 19.22 4.29 -1.46
CA LEU A 37 18.21 3.44 -0.84
C LEU A 37 17.72 2.37 -1.83
N PRO A 38 18.07 1.09 -1.61
CA PRO A 38 17.68 0.02 -2.51
C PRO A 38 16.16 -0.10 -2.65
N ALA A 39 15.69 -0.23 -3.89
CA ALA A 39 14.28 -0.37 -4.26
C ALA A 39 13.33 0.74 -3.77
N ALA A 40 13.87 1.83 -3.19
CA ALA A 40 13.08 2.94 -2.71
C ALA A 40 12.71 3.90 -3.85
N SER A 41 11.49 4.42 -3.80
CA SER A 41 11.00 5.40 -4.76
C SER A 41 10.55 6.67 -4.05
N GLY A 42 10.82 7.83 -4.66
CA GLY A 42 10.35 9.12 -4.16
C GLY A 42 8.83 9.30 -4.26
N PHE A 43 8.16 8.49 -5.09
CA PHE A 43 6.71 8.52 -5.25
C PHE A 43 6.18 7.12 -5.58
N TRP A 44 5.78 6.37 -4.55
CA TRP A 44 5.30 4.99 -4.68
C TRP A 44 3.85 4.94 -5.20
N ILE A 45 3.67 5.22 -6.49
CA ILE A 45 2.37 5.19 -7.19
C ILE A 45 1.47 3.99 -6.83
N PRO A 46 1.96 2.73 -6.78
CA PRO A 46 1.09 1.60 -6.46
C PRO A 46 0.38 1.75 -5.11
N ALA A 47 0.98 2.46 -4.14
CA ALA A 47 0.36 2.72 -2.83
C ALA A 47 -1.01 3.37 -2.93
N GLY A 48 -1.16 4.35 -3.82
CA GLY A 48 -2.45 4.99 -4.02
C GLY A 48 -3.55 4.05 -4.50
N PHE A 49 -3.19 2.96 -5.18
CA PHE A 49 -4.14 1.97 -5.64
C PHE A 49 -4.40 0.89 -4.59
N TYR A 50 -3.36 0.22 -4.09
CA TYR A 50 -3.57 -0.90 -3.18
C TYR A 50 -4.12 -0.47 -1.81
N PHE A 51 -3.90 0.78 -1.35
CA PHE A 51 -4.60 1.32 -0.17
C PHE A 51 -6.11 1.41 -0.38
N VAL A 52 -6.52 1.91 -1.55
CA VAL A 52 -7.94 2.05 -1.89
C VAL A 52 -8.59 0.68 -2.10
N MET A 53 -7.91 -0.23 -2.81
CA MET A 53 -8.37 -1.61 -2.94
C MET A 53 -8.49 -2.31 -1.59
N THR A 54 -7.59 -2.02 -0.65
CA THR A 54 -7.65 -2.55 0.72
C THR A 54 -8.81 -1.98 1.51
N LEU A 55 -9.08 -0.69 1.39
CA LEU A 55 -10.29 -0.11 1.97
C LEU A 55 -11.54 -0.75 1.34
N TRP A 56 -11.61 -0.94 0.03
CA TRP A 56 -12.79 -1.53 -0.60
C TRP A 56 -12.98 -3.02 -0.30
N PHE A 57 -11.92 -3.81 -0.30
CA PHE A 57 -11.99 -5.28 -0.33
C PHE A 57 -11.22 -5.98 0.80
N GLY A 58 -10.66 -5.24 1.75
CA GLY A 58 -9.95 -5.76 2.90
C GLY A 58 -8.59 -6.36 2.54
N VAL A 59 -8.22 -7.43 3.24
CA VAL A 59 -6.91 -8.10 3.11
C VAL A 59 -6.57 -8.53 1.69
N TRP A 60 -7.59 -8.80 0.85
CA TRP A 60 -7.38 -9.21 -0.54
C TRP A 60 -6.85 -8.09 -1.43
N GLY A 61 -7.22 -6.83 -1.14
CA GLY A 61 -6.60 -5.66 -1.77
C GLY A 61 -5.13 -5.51 -1.36
N ALA A 62 -4.85 -5.65 -0.07
CA ALA A 62 -3.49 -5.54 0.47
C ALA A 62 -2.57 -6.63 -0.10
N LEU A 63 -3.07 -7.87 -0.19
CA LEU A 63 -2.35 -8.99 -0.76
C LEU A 63 -1.99 -8.76 -2.23
N GLY A 64 -2.84 -8.05 -2.98
CA GLY A 64 -2.51 -7.66 -4.34
C GLY A 64 -1.32 -6.72 -4.42
N GLY A 65 -1.26 -5.72 -3.54
CA GLY A 65 -0.11 -4.82 -3.40
C GLY A 65 1.17 -5.58 -3.04
N HIS A 66 1.10 -6.46 -2.04
CA HIS A 66 2.19 -7.34 -1.64
C HIS A 66 2.78 -8.13 -2.82
N ILE A 67 1.92 -8.82 -3.58
CA ILE A 67 2.34 -9.65 -4.71
C ILE A 67 2.95 -8.79 -5.82
N ALA A 68 2.32 -7.66 -6.14
CA ALA A 68 2.83 -6.74 -7.15
C ALA A 68 4.25 -6.28 -6.84
N THR A 69 4.49 -5.80 -5.62
CA THR A 69 5.78 -5.27 -5.20
C THR A 69 6.84 -6.35 -5.10
N THR A 70 6.48 -7.51 -4.55
CA THR A 70 7.36 -8.68 -4.50
C THR A 70 7.83 -9.04 -5.91
N ILE A 71 6.91 -9.22 -6.86
CA ILE A 71 7.28 -9.58 -8.24
C ILE A 71 8.08 -8.47 -8.93
N ALA A 72 7.70 -7.21 -8.76
CA ALA A 72 8.37 -6.07 -9.37
C ALA A 72 9.83 -5.96 -8.91
N MET A 73 10.07 -5.98 -7.60
CA MET A 73 11.42 -5.85 -7.02
C MET A 73 12.26 -7.11 -7.24
N GLY A 74 11.65 -8.30 -7.19
CA GLY A 74 12.34 -9.58 -7.33
C GLY A 74 12.59 -9.98 -8.78
N TYR A 75 11.56 -10.53 -9.42
CA TYR A 75 11.68 -11.16 -10.74
C TYR A 75 12.15 -10.19 -11.83
N PHE A 76 11.67 -8.94 -11.79
CA PHE A 76 11.95 -7.97 -12.86
C PHE A 76 13.16 -7.08 -12.60
N PHE A 77 13.46 -6.75 -11.34
CA PHE A 77 14.58 -5.84 -11.00
C PHE A 77 15.81 -6.56 -10.45
N GLY A 78 15.68 -7.83 -10.04
CA GLY A 78 16.80 -8.68 -9.62
C GLY A 78 17.33 -8.37 -8.22
N TYR A 79 16.55 -7.70 -7.35
CA TYR A 79 16.96 -7.48 -5.97
C TYR A 79 17.03 -8.81 -5.20
N THR A 80 17.86 -8.84 -4.16
CA THR A 80 18.03 -9.99 -3.25
C THR A 80 16.74 -10.32 -2.50
N LEU A 81 16.50 -11.61 -2.19
CA LEU A 81 15.27 -12.11 -1.52
C LEU A 81 14.78 -11.22 -0.38
N HIS A 82 15.68 -10.78 0.48
CA HIS A 82 15.32 -9.95 1.61
C HIS A 82 14.72 -8.60 1.21
N ILE A 83 15.19 -7.94 0.13
CA ILE A 83 14.69 -6.63 -0.30
C ILE A 83 13.26 -6.73 -0.86
N TRP A 84 13.00 -7.66 -1.78
CA TRP A 84 11.67 -7.72 -2.41
C TRP A 84 10.61 -8.33 -1.51
N VAL A 85 10.97 -9.27 -0.63
CA VAL A 85 10.03 -9.77 0.38
C VAL A 85 9.74 -8.69 1.43
N ASP A 86 10.75 -7.95 1.87
CA ASP A 86 10.58 -6.88 2.85
C ASP A 86 9.71 -5.73 2.31
N GLY A 87 10.03 -5.21 1.12
CA GLY A 87 9.21 -4.19 0.46
C GLY A 87 7.77 -4.68 0.23
N GLY A 88 7.60 -5.93 -0.22
CA GLY A 88 6.29 -6.55 -0.35
C GLY A 88 5.54 -6.64 0.98
N LEU A 89 6.20 -6.95 2.09
CA LEU A 89 5.59 -7.00 3.41
C LEU A 89 5.20 -5.60 3.92
N GLY A 90 6.03 -4.59 3.67
CA GLY A 90 5.68 -3.18 3.92
C GLY A 90 4.38 -2.80 3.23
N ASP A 91 4.27 -3.13 1.94
CA ASP A 91 3.07 -2.87 1.11
C ASP A 91 1.86 -3.72 1.50
N PHE A 92 2.05 -4.82 2.23
CA PHE A 92 0.96 -5.59 2.84
C PHE A 92 0.47 -4.95 4.14
N ILE A 93 1.40 -4.58 5.02
CA ILE A 93 1.13 -4.10 6.38
C ILE A 93 0.51 -2.69 6.35
N ALA A 94 1.10 -1.78 5.59
CA ALA A 94 0.71 -0.37 5.57
C ALA A 94 -0.78 -0.14 5.24
N PRO A 95 -1.35 -0.68 4.15
CA PRO A 95 -2.76 -0.44 3.84
C PRO A 95 -3.71 -1.13 4.84
N LEU A 96 -3.26 -2.20 5.50
CA LEU A 96 -4.01 -2.83 6.59
C LEU A 96 -4.03 -1.95 7.84
N VAL A 97 -2.96 -1.22 8.15
CA VAL A 97 -2.96 -0.22 9.22
C VAL A 97 -4.01 0.85 8.96
N ALA A 98 -4.06 1.39 7.73
CA ALA A 98 -5.09 2.37 7.37
C ALA A 98 -6.50 1.79 7.48
N LEU A 99 -6.71 0.55 7.01
CA LEU A 99 -8.00 -0.15 7.15
C LEU A 99 -8.42 -0.33 8.60
N VAL A 100 -7.50 -0.75 9.48
CA VAL A 100 -7.76 -0.91 10.92
C VAL A 100 -8.17 0.43 11.53
N ILE A 101 -7.47 1.52 11.22
CA ILE A 101 -7.83 2.87 11.70
C ILE A 101 -9.22 3.28 11.23
N PHE A 102 -9.56 3.06 9.95
CA PHE A 102 -10.91 3.35 9.43
C PHE A 102 -11.98 2.54 10.16
N LYS A 103 -11.75 1.24 10.37
CA LYS A 103 -12.71 0.36 11.08
C LYS A 103 -12.86 0.79 12.54
N ALA A 104 -11.76 1.08 13.23
CA ALA A 104 -11.75 1.50 14.63
C ALA A 104 -12.50 2.82 14.82
N LEU A 105 -12.29 3.78 13.92
CA LEU A 105 -12.92 5.10 13.98
C LEU A 105 -14.29 5.14 13.29
N LYS A 106 -14.76 4.04 12.68
CA LYS A 106 -16.01 3.98 11.93
C LYS A 106 -16.09 5.10 10.87
N ALA A 107 -14.99 5.34 10.16
CA ALA A 107 -14.94 6.31 9.07
C ALA A 107 -15.55 5.72 7.79
N ASN A 108 -16.18 6.57 6.96
CA ASN A 108 -16.74 6.16 5.68
C ASN A 108 -15.71 6.33 4.55
N PRO A 109 -15.33 5.26 3.83
CA PRO A 109 -14.40 5.33 2.69
C PRO A 109 -14.88 6.22 1.53
N GLU A 110 -16.14 6.63 1.48
CA GLU A 110 -16.62 7.62 0.50
C GLU A 110 -16.10 9.04 0.76
N LEU A 111 -15.49 9.28 1.92
CA LEU A 111 -14.99 10.59 2.33
C LEU A 111 -16.08 11.68 2.25
N LYS A 112 -17.27 11.38 2.78
CA LYS A 112 -18.44 12.27 2.72
C LYS A 112 -18.35 13.44 3.68
N THR A 113 -17.71 13.24 4.82
CA THR A 113 -17.61 14.25 5.89
C THR A 113 -16.17 14.70 6.10
N GLN A 114 -15.98 15.88 6.67
CA GLN A 114 -14.65 16.35 7.09
C GLN A 114 -13.97 15.36 8.05
N ARG A 115 -14.74 14.70 8.91
CA ARG A 115 -14.24 13.65 9.79
C ARG A 115 -13.62 12.49 9.01
N ASP A 116 -14.30 12.01 7.96
CA ASP A 116 -13.79 10.91 7.12
C ASP A 116 -12.50 11.31 6.40
N TYR A 117 -12.42 12.56 5.94
CA TYR A 117 -11.19 13.11 5.36
C TYR A 117 -10.03 13.20 6.33
N VAL A 118 -10.29 13.67 7.55
CA VAL A 118 -9.25 13.74 8.58
C VAL A 118 -8.78 12.33 8.94
N VAL A 119 -9.69 11.38 9.10
CA VAL A 119 -9.34 9.98 9.33
C VAL A 119 -8.52 9.42 8.16
N TRP A 120 -8.90 9.72 6.91
CA TRP A 120 -8.13 9.33 5.73
C TRP A 120 -6.68 9.83 5.81
N VAL A 121 -6.47 11.14 5.89
CA VAL A 121 -5.13 11.73 5.88
C VAL A 121 -4.30 11.22 7.06
N VAL A 122 -4.86 11.20 8.27
CA VAL A 122 -4.14 10.71 9.47
C VAL A 122 -3.79 9.23 9.34
N SER A 123 -4.72 8.41 8.84
CA SER A 123 -4.47 6.97 8.66
C SER A 123 -3.39 6.70 7.61
N VAL A 124 -3.36 7.49 6.53
CA VAL A 124 -2.33 7.41 5.48
C VAL A 124 -0.98 7.78 6.07
N MET A 125 -0.88 8.91 6.78
CA MET A 125 0.38 9.32 7.41
C MET A 125 0.91 8.26 8.38
N ILE A 126 0.04 7.70 9.24
CA ILE A 126 0.44 6.64 10.17
C ILE A 126 0.88 5.39 9.42
N ALA A 127 0.10 4.95 8.42
CA ALA A 127 0.41 3.77 7.62
C ALA A 127 1.73 3.91 6.84
N SER A 128 1.97 5.06 6.20
CA SER A 128 3.21 5.37 5.49
C SER A 128 4.41 5.43 6.45
N LEU A 129 4.22 5.97 7.65
CA LEU A 129 5.27 5.94 8.67
C LEU A 129 5.57 4.51 9.13
N VAL A 130 4.54 3.69 9.35
CA VAL A 130 4.72 2.26 9.70
C VAL A 130 5.44 1.51 8.57
N CYS A 131 5.10 1.78 7.31
CA CYS A 131 5.78 1.23 6.14
C CYS A 131 7.27 1.58 6.15
N GLY A 132 7.60 2.87 6.26
CA GLY A 132 8.97 3.35 6.28
C GLY A 132 9.76 2.79 7.47
N LEU A 133 9.16 2.78 8.66
CA LEU A 133 9.78 2.19 9.85
C LEU A 133 10.04 0.70 9.67
N TRP A 134 9.11 -0.05 9.10
CA TRP A 134 9.28 -1.48 8.84
C TRP A 134 10.43 -1.73 7.85
N VAL A 135 10.29 -1.25 6.62
CA VAL A 135 11.20 -1.55 5.51
C VAL A 135 12.63 -1.11 5.85
N GLN A 136 12.79 0.11 6.37
CA GLN A 136 14.13 0.64 6.60
C GLN A 136 14.78 0.01 7.82
N THR A 137 14.01 -0.39 8.84
CA THR A 137 14.57 -1.13 9.98
C THR A 137 15.04 -2.50 9.55
N VAL A 138 14.29 -3.22 8.70
CA VAL A 138 14.72 -4.50 8.14
C VAL A 138 15.99 -4.30 7.30
N HIS A 139 16.02 -3.33 6.39
CA HIS A 139 17.24 -2.99 5.64
C HIS A 139 18.45 -2.69 6.55
N LEU A 140 18.26 -1.94 7.63
CA LEU A 140 19.33 -1.63 8.58
C LEU A 140 19.82 -2.90 9.29
N LEU A 141 18.92 -3.75 9.77
CA LEU A 141 19.24 -4.98 10.49
C LEU A 141 19.95 -6.01 9.61
N PHE A 142 19.64 -6.04 8.32
CA PHE A 142 20.30 -6.90 7.33
C PHE A 142 21.57 -6.27 6.74
N GLY A 143 21.98 -5.08 7.20
CA GLY A 143 23.20 -4.41 6.74
C GLY A 143 23.10 -3.86 5.31
N VAL A 144 21.90 -3.73 4.76
CA VAL A 144 21.62 -3.18 3.43
C VAL A 144 21.86 -1.67 3.40
N ILE A 145 21.52 -1.00 4.50
CA ILE A 145 21.74 0.44 4.70
C ILE A 145 22.46 0.69 6.03
N THR A 146 23.07 1.87 6.17
CA THR A 146 23.69 2.31 7.43
C THR A 146 22.74 3.20 8.23
N TRP A 147 23.04 3.41 9.52
CA TRP A 147 22.22 4.24 10.42
C TRP A 147 21.91 5.65 9.88
N PRO A 148 22.87 6.38 9.25
CA PRO A 148 22.56 7.65 8.61
C PRO A 148 21.52 7.57 7.48
N PHE A 149 21.45 6.45 6.76
CA PHE A 149 20.46 6.24 5.70
C PHE A 149 19.12 5.73 6.23
N TRP A 150 19.06 5.19 7.45
CA TRP A 150 17.83 4.69 8.04
C TRP A 150 16.76 5.79 8.16
N TRP A 151 17.07 6.90 8.83
CA TRP A 151 16.08 7.98 9.02
C TRP A 151 15.74 8.69 7.72
N ILE A 152 16.71 8.80 6.79
CA ILE A 152 16.47 9.31 5.43
C ILE A 152 15.44 8.40 4.74
N GLY A 153 15.66 7.09 4.78
CA GLY A 153 14.74 6.11 4.20
C GLY A 153 13.34 6.19 4.80
N VAL A 154 13.24 6.29 6.12
CA VAL A 154 11.95 6.37 6.82
C VAL A 154 11.20 7.62 6.36
N LEU A 155 11.88 8.78 6.31
CA LEU A 155 11.28 10.03 5.87
C LEU A 155 10.87 9.99 4.40
N THR A 156 11.68 9.38 3.53
CA THR A 156 11.35 9.30 2.11
C THR A 156 10.17 8.40 1.83
N TYR A 157 10.06 7.25 2.52
CA TYR A 157 8.87 6.40 2.44
C TYR A 157 7.64 7.12 2.98
N PHE A 158 7.76 7.76 4.14
CA PHE A 158 6.68 8.52 4.74
C PHE A 158 6.13 9.59 3.78
N ILE A 159 7.01 10.41 3.19
CA ILE A 159 6.63 11.46 2.27
C ILE A 159 6.12 10.89 0.95
N GLY A 160 6.89 9.99 0.32
CA GLY A 160 6.59 9.43 -1.00
C GLY A 160 5.29 8.64 -1.04
N ASP A 161 5.06 7.78 -0.05
CA ASP A 161 3.81 7.02 0.07
C ASP A 161 2.65 7.95 0.40
N THR A 162 2.80 8.87 1.37
CA THR A 162 1.71 9.79 1.73
C THR A 162 1.30 10.62 0.51
N MET A 163 2.26 11.14 -0.24
CA MET A 163 1.99 11.88 -1.47
C MET A 163 1.28 11.01 -2.49
N ALA A 164 1.77 9.79 -2.77
CA ALA A 164 1.13 8.90 -3.74
C ALA A 164 -0.30 8.55 -3.33
N ILE A 165 -0.52 8.23 -2.06
CA ILE A 165 -1.82 7.82 -1.54
C ILE A 165 -2.81 8.98 -1.50
N VAL A 166 -2.38 10.18 -1.10
CA VAL A 166 -3.27 11.35 -1.09
C VAL A 166 -3.57 11.80 -2.52
N THR A 167 -2.58 11.84 -3.41
CA THR A 167 -2.75 12.31 -4.79
C THR A 167 -3.56 11.34 -5.64
N VAL A 168 -3.37 10.03 -5.49
CA VAL A 168 -4.05 9.01 -6.32
C VAL A 168 -5.20 8.35 -5.57
N GLY A 169 -5.02 7.99 -4.31
CA GLY A 169 -6.02 7.28 -3.52
C GLY A 169 -7.25 8.13 -3.18
N THR A 170 -7.05 9.41 -2.83
CA THR A 170 -8.17 10.32 -2.54
C THR A 170 -9.16 10.45 -3.71
N PRO A 171 -8.73 10.80 -4.95
CA PRO A 171 -9.67 10.90 -6.06
C PRO A 171 -10.31 9.55 -6.41
N LEU A 172 -9.58 8.42 -6.31
CA LEU A 172 -10.17 7.10 -6.51
C LEU A 172 -11.29 6.81 -5.51
N LEU A 173 -11.08 7.08 -4.22
CA LEU A 173 -12.11 6.93 -3.19
C LEU A 173 -13.33 7.80 -3.48
N LYS A 174 -13.14 9.07 -3.85
CA LYS A 174 -14.27 9.96 -4.14
C LYS A 174 -15.03 9.55 -5.40
N ALA A 175 -14.32 9.22 -6.47
CA ALA A 175 -14.92 9.03 -7.79
C ALA A 175 -15.56 7.64 -7.92
N LEU A 176 -14.94 6.61 -7.35
CA LEU A 176 -15.29 5.22 -7.66
C LEU A 176 -15.98 4.48 -6.52
N THR A 177 -15.87 4.94 -5.27
CA THR A 177 -16.45 4.19 -4.15
C THR A 177 -17.94 3.94 -4.34
N ALA A 178 -18.72 4.92 -4.82
CA ALA A 178 -20.16 4.78 -5.07
C ALA A 178 -20.51 3.62 -6.04
N TYR A 179 -19.66 3.38 -7.04
CA TYR A 179 -19.80 2.25 -7.96
C TYR A 179 -19.33 0.94 -7.31
N VAL A 180 -18.18 0.98 -6.64
CA VAL A 180 -17.57 -0.20 -6.01
C VAL A 180 -18.44 -0.77 -4.88
N LYS A 181 -19.26 0.05 -4.19
CA LYS A 181 -20.20 -0.41 -3.15
C LYS A 181 -21.19 -1.45 -3.64
N GLN A 182 -21.47 -1.48 -4.95
CA GLN A 182 -22.39 -2.44 -5.56
C GLN A 182 -21.75 -3.84 -5.67
N SER A 183 -20.43 -3.93 -5.53
CA SER A 183 -19.71 -5.19 -5.55
C SER A 183 -20.04 -6.02 -4.30
N PRO A 184 -20.29 -7.34 -4.45
CA PRO A 184 -20.49 -8.22 -3.29
C PRO A 184 -19.26 -8.34 -2.39
N MET A 185 -18.07 -7.97 -2.91
CA MET A 185 -16.80 -7.98 -2.18
C MET A 185 -16.59 -6.74 -1.32
N TYR A 186 -17.42 -5.71 -1.46
CA TYR A 186 -17.27 -4.48 -0.71
C TYR A 186 -17.50 -4.72 0.80
N ILE A 187 -16.53 -4.32 1.63
CA ILE A 187 -16.49 -4.71 3.05
C ILE A 187 -17.16 -3.73 4.03
N TRP A 188 -17.79 -2.67 3.52
CA TRP A 188 -18.50 -1.69 4.35
C TRP A 188 -20.00 -1.82 4.06
N LYS A 189 -20.68 -2.55 4.95
CA LYS A 189 -22.13 -2.72 4.97
C LYS A 189 -22.69 -2.07 6.22
#